data_AF-A0A1F5X5Y0-F1
#
_entry.id   AF-A0A1F5X5Y0-F1
#
_cell.length_a   1.000
_cell.length_b   1.000
_cell.length_c   1.000
_cell.angle_alpha   90.00
_cell.angle_beta   90.00
_cell.angle_gamma   90.00
#
_symmetry.space_group_name_H-M   'P 1'
#
loop_
_entity.id
_entity.type
_entity.pdbx_description
1 polymer ?
#
loop_
_entity_poly.entity_id
_entity_poly.type
_entity_poly.pdbx_seq_one_letter_code
_entity_poly.pdbx_strand_id
1 'polypeptide(L)'
;MLFAVIALLGIFLLRYLPFRKKILIEGIFEKTILDHDIFSGEQFKSFIFRDFCKSCVEIWRKTGKRPLQSFLSPTCHGDIHCYSLDIGSLKPVAGDAVRLIVWRTVFGRARIYYFQKSDFVWTNWHDEEDRQEAEKGGFSSVEEYKIARKKEWHEKSRTEAMSEYGLTRDEAETLDFFGSMAVFAREAKRRGIIYLEVDEEYRDRIRNPDPDSVKFCENILVHPEDYTEQFIESGLVEQGLKEHLNECDICNNCFVKSAAETTKQNEEELRKNLGLLSPREAWLNGGAKRNGVTPEKYEKMYNDRVILWHGGEDCFTAKERITYAMMENLSDGRLAHKESCVGCANMIKADREEFLAGNKLTGVA
;
A
#
# COMPACT_ATOMS: atom_id res chain seq x y z
N MET A 1 56.74 -36.98 -10.88
CA MET A 1 56.56 -35.52 -11.02
C MET A 1 55.83 -35.12 -12.29
N LEU A 2 56.23 -35.57 -13.48
CA LEU A 2 55.59 -35.18 -14.76
C LEU A 2 54.07 -35.39 -14.77
N PHE A 3 53.59 -36.56 -14.32
CA PHE A 3 52.15 -36.85 -14.21
C PHE A 3 51.40 -35.91 -13.25
N ALA A 4 52.04 -35.51 -12.14
CA ALA A 4 51.44 -34.57 -11.20
C ALA A 4 51.35 -33.15 -11.78
N VAL A 5 52.37 -32.73 -12.54
CA VAL A 5 52.36 -31.43 -13.25
C VAL A 5 51.31 -31.43 -14.36
N ILE A 6 51.20 -32.52 -15.13
CA ILE A 6 50.17 -32.66 -16.17
C ILE A 6 48.76 -32.67 -15.55
N ALA A 7 48.57 -33.37 -14.42
CA ALA A 7 47.29 -33.38 -13.71
C ALA A 7 46.93 -31.99 -13.16
N LEU A 8 47.89 -31.27 -12.57
CA LEU A 8 47.69 -29.90 -12.10
C LEU A 8 47.36 -28.93 -13.24
N LEU A 9 48.08 -29.01 -14.36
CA LEU A 9 47.77 -28.24 -15.58
C LEU A 9 46.39 -28.58 -16.13
N GLY A 10 46.01 -29.85 -16.14
CA GLY A 10 44.69 -30.31 -16.56
C GLY A 10 43.57 -29.75 -15.68
N ILE A 11 43.72 -29.82 -14.36
CA ILE A 11 42.76 -29.24 -13.40
C ILE A 11 42.67 -27.72 -13.57
N PHE A 12 43.81 -27.05 -13.79
CA PHE A 12 43.85 -25.61 -14.03
C PHE A 12 43.12 -25.25 -15.33
N LEU A 13 43.32 -26.00 -16.42
CA LEU A 13 42.60 -25.82 -17.68
C LEU A 13 41.09 -26.00 -17.53
N LEU A 14 40.63 -26.99 -16.73
CA LEU A 14 39.22 -27.20 -16.43
C LEU A 14 38.54 -26.02 -15.71
N ARG A 15 39.33 -25.13 -15.07
CA ARG A 15 38.83 -23.88 -14.46
C ARG A 15 38.46 -22.82 -15.51
N TYR A 16 38.93 -22.95 -16.74
CA TYR A 16 38.71 -21.99 -17.82
C TYR A 16 37.88 -22.56 -18.96
N LEU A 17 37.90 -23.88 -19.17
CA LEU A 17 37.15 -24.52 -20.24
C LEU A 17 35.63 -24.50 -19.96
N PRO A 18 34.82 -23.89 -20.85
CA PRO A 18 33.38 -23.91 -20.74
C PRO A 18 32.87 -25.32 -21.07
N PHE A 19 32.28 -26.00 -20.09
CA PHE A 19 31.89 -27.41 -20.19
C PHE A 19 30.40 -27.62 -20.39
N ARG A 20 29.56 -26.81 -19.73
CA ARG A 20 28.11 -27.01 -19.69
C ARG A 20 27.34 -25.76 -20.09
N LYS A 21 26.50 -25.89 -21.12
CA LYS A 21 25.53 -24.87 -21.53
C LYS A 21 24.28 -24.99 -20.67
N LYS A 22 23.79 -23.88 -20.11
CA LYS A 22 22.58 -23.82 -19.28
C LYS A 22 21.83 -22.51 -19.51
N ILE A 23 20.50 -22.53 -19.42
CA ILE A 23 19.70 -21.32 -19.26
C ILE A 23 19.90 -20.82 -17.83
N LEU A 24 20.45 -19.62 -17.68
CA LEU A 24 20.64 -18.99 -16.37
C LEU A 24 19.30 -18.51 -15.83
N ILE A 25 18.56 -17.77 -16.67
CA ILE A 25 17.28 -17.16 -16.35
C ILE A 25 16.53 -16.90 -17.66
N GLU A 26 15.21 -16.94 -17.61
CA GLU A 26 14.29 -16.67 -18.71
C GLU A 26 13.13 -15.81 -18.19
N GLY A 27 12.82 -14.71 -18.88
CA GLY A 27 11.83 -13.74 -18.41
C GLY A 27 11.68 -12.54 -19.34
N ILE A 28 10.97 -11.52 -18.87
CA ILE A 28 10.88 -10.21 -19.52
C ILE A 28 12.05 -9.34 -19.04
N PHE A 29 12.99 -9.03 -19.91
CA PHE A 29 14.16 -8.22 -19.56
C PHE A 29 13.76 -6.79 -19.21
N GLU A 30 14.39 -6.21 -18.19
CA GLU A 30 14.14 -4.84 -17.77
C GLU A 30 15.38 -3.97 -17.95
N LYS A 31 16.47 -4.33 -17.28
CA LYS A 31 17.72 -3.56 -17.32
C LYS A 31 18.92 -4.41 -16.94
N THR A 32 20.12 -3.89 -17.23
CA THR A 32 21.38 -4.43 -16.72
C THR A 32 21.95 -3.46 -15.71
N ILE A 33 22.41 -3.98 -14.58
CA ILE A 33 23.11 -3.22 -13.55
C ILE A 33 24.53 -3.78 -13.43
N LEU A 34 25.50 -2.90 -13.20
CA LEU A 34 26.83 -3.31 -12.76
C LEU A 34 26.81 -3.29 -11.24
N ASP A 35 27.04 -4.45 -10.64
CA ASP A 35 26.93 -4.67 -9.22
C ASP A 35 28.19 -5.39 -8.71
N HIS A 36 28.44 -5.34 -7.41
CA HIS A 36 29.70 -5.74 -6.81
C HIS A 36 29.44 -6.65 -5.63
N ASP A 37 30.19 -7.75 -5.55
CA ASP A 37 30.10 -8.64 -4.40
C ASP A 37 30.78 -7.95 -3.22
N ILE A 38 30.00 -7.59 -2.20
CA ILE A 38 30.46 -6.85 -1.03
C ILE A 38 31.57 -7.61 -0.28
N PHE A 39 31.60 -8.95 -0.38
CA PHE A 39 32.59 -9.78 0.31
C PHE A 39 33.82 -10.09 -0.53
N SER A 40 33.64 -10.35 -1.84
CA SER A 40 34.77 -10.72 -2.72
C SER A 40 35.36 -9.55 -3.50
N GLY A 41 34.67 -8.40 -3.56
CA GLY A 41 35.00 -7.27 -4.40
C GLY A 41 34.90 -7.58 -5.91
N GLU A 42 34.43 -8.77 -6.29
CA GLU A 42 34.30 -9.15 -7.69
C GLU A 42 33.10 -8.42 -8.32
N GLN A 43 33.34 -7.78 -9.46
CA GLN A 43 32.30 -7.11 -10.22
C GLN A 43 31.49 -8.11 -11.06
N PHE A 44 30.18 -7.96 -11.05
CA PHE A 44 29.26 -8.72 -11.88
C PHE A 44 28.25 -7.82 -12.60
N LYS A 45 27.71 -8.36 -13.68
CA LYS A 45 26.58 -7.83 -14.42
C LYS A 45 25.34 -8.56 -13.96
N SER A 46 24.41 -7.82 -13.36
CA SER A 46 23.10 -8.32 -12.94
C SER A 46 22.11 -8.00 -14.05
N PHE A 47 21.57 -9.03 -14.68
CA PHE A 47 20.51 -8.88 -15.67
C PHE A 47 19.17 -9.00 -14.97
N ILE A 48 18.46 -7.87 -14.86
CA ILE A 48 17.20 -7.75 -14.12
C ILE A 48 16.03 -8.08 -15.04
N PHE A 49 15.11 -8.89 -14.53
CA PHE A 49 13.89 -9.31 -15.20
C PHE A 49 12.67 -8.84 -14.41
N ARG A 50 11.69 -8.29 -15.13
CA ARG A 50 10.46 -7.76 -14.55
C ARG A 50 9.69 -8.85 -13.81
N ASP A 51 9.21 -8.52 -12.61
CA ASP A 51 8.43 -9.38 -11.73
C ASP A 51 9.08 -10.76 -11.49
N PHE A 52 8.62 -11.78 -12.21
CA PHE A 52 8.99 -13.18 -12.03
C PHE A 52 9.60 -13.76 -13.30
N CYS A 53 10.68 -14.52 -13.14
CA CYS A 53 11.20 -15.35 -14.20
C CYS A 53 10.30 -16.58 -14.44
N LYS A 54 10.45 -17.22 -15.61
CA LYS A 54 9.66 -18.38 -16.02
C LYS A 54 9.65 -19.50 -14.97
N SER A 55 10.78 -19.80 -14.34
CA SER A 55 10.84 -20.83 -13.29
C SER A 55 10.04 -20.46 -12.04
N CYS A 56 10.01 -19.18 -11.66
CA CYS A 56 9.20 -18.70 -10.54
C CYS A 56 7.70 -18.82 -10.87
N VAL A 57 7.31 -18.44 -12.09
CA VAL A 57 5.92 -18.58 -12.57
C VAL A 57 5.50 -20.06 -12.63
N GLU A 58 6.37 -20.95 -13.10
CA GLU A 58 6.08 -22.39 -13.12
C GLU A 58 5.91 -22.99 -11.71
N ILE A 59 6.70 -22.54 -10.74
CA ILE A 59 6.54 -22.94 -9.33
C ILE A 59 5.22 -22.40 -8.77
N TRP A 60 4.89 -21.15 -9.06
CA TRP A 60 3.63 -20.56 -8.66
C TRP A 60 2.45 -21.38 -9.17
N ARG A 61 2.41 -21.64 -10.49
CA ARG A 61 1.35 -22.43 -11.13
C ARG A 61 1.20 -23.83 -10.54
N LYS A 62 2.31 -24.47 -10.14
CA LYS A 62 2.28 -25.82 -9.52
C LYS A 62 1.79 -25.81 -8.09
N THR A 63 2.13 -24.78 -7.32
CA THR A 63 1.88 -24.74 -5.87
C THR A 63 0.64 -23.92 -5.50
N GLY A 64 0.14 -23.10 -6.42
CA GLY A 64 -0.91 -22.12 -6.17
C GLY A 64 -0.50 -21.01 -5.19
N LYS A 65 0.81 -20.87 -4.91
CA LYS A 65 1.36 -19.88 -3.97
C LYS A 65 2.31 -18.96 -4.69
N ARG A 66 2.10 -17.64 -4.54
CA ARG A 66 2.97 -16.63 -5.12
C ARG A 66 4.39 -16.79 -4.57
N PRO A 67 5.44 -16.74 -5.41
CA PRO A 67 6.81 -16.75 -4.93
C PRO A 67 7.05 -15.53 -4.05
N LEU A 68 7.73 -15.72 -2.92
CA LEU A 68 8.15 -14.62 -2.06
C LEU A 68 9.16 -13.77 -2.84
N GLN A 69 8.78 -12.52 -3.15
CA GLN A 69 9.76 -11.53 -3.59
C GLN A 69 10.62 -11.16 -2.37
N SER A 70 11.94 -11.23 -2.53
CA SER A 70 12.86 -10.75 -1.50
C SER A 70 12.72 -9.23 -1.39
N PHE A 71 12.62 -8.70 -0.18
CA PHE A 71 12.62 -7.24 0.07
C PHE A 71 13.85 -6.55 -0.53
N LEU A 72 14.99 -7.27 -0.64
CA LEU A 72 16.25 -6.74 -1.17
C LEU A 72 16.32 -6.74 -2.71
N SER A 73 15.44 -7.49 -3.38
CA SER A 73 15.40 -7.52 -4.85
C SER A 73 14.00 -7.95 -5.28
N PRO A 74 13.09 -7.00 -5.56
CA PRO A 74 11.71 -7.31 -5.96
C PRO A 74 11.63 -7.97 -7.34
N THR A 75 12.77 -8.14 -8.03
CA THR A 75 12.88 -8.62 -9.40
C THR A 75 13.81 -9.82 -9.49
N CYS A 76 13.44 -10.77 -10.34
CA CYS A 76 14.33 -11.90 -10.64
C CYS A 76 15.55 -11.40 -11.40
N HIS A 77 16.74 -11.87 -11.04
CA HIS A 77 17.97 -11.49 -11.72
C HIS A 77 18.86 -12.70 -12.02
N GLY A 78 19.70 -12.54 -13.03
CA GLY A 78 20.76 -13.51 -13.34
C GLY A 78 22.10 -12.80 -13.37
N ASP A 79 23.04 -13.27 -12.55
CA ASP A 79 24.35 -12.63 -12.42
C ASP A 79 25.43 -13.35 -13.19
N ILE A 80 26.29 -12.55 -13.81
CA ILE A 80 27.44 -13.01 -14.58
C ILE A 80 28.63 -12.11 -14.27
N HIS A 81 29.80 -12.68 -13.96
CA HIS A 81 31.01 -11.89 -13.74
C HIS A 81 31.33 -10.97 -14.92
N CYS A 82 31.87 -9.78 -14.65
CA CYS A 82 32.22 -8.81 -15.70
C CYS A 82 33.23 -9.34 -16.73
N TYR A 83 34.09 -10.29 -16.31
CA TYR A 83 35.08 -10.94 -17.17
C TYR A 83 34.50 -12.03 -18.10
N SER A 84 33.20 -12.32 -18.02
CA SER A 84 32.57 -13.28 -18.92
C SER A 84 32.39 -12.67 -20.32
N LEU A 85 32.65 -13.47 -21.35
CA LEU A 85 32.58 -13.06 -22.73
C LEU A 85 31.14 -13.08 -23.25
N ASP A 86 30.67 -11.95 -23.75
CA ASP A 86 29.41 -11.88 -24.50
C ASP A 86 29.67 -12.28 -25.95
N ILE A 87 29.05 -13.37 -26.40
CA ILE A 87 29.15 -13.86 -27.79
C ILE A 87 27.85 -13.65 -28.58
N GLY A 88 26.87 -13.00 -27.97
CA GLY A 88 25.55 -12.78 -28.56
C GLY A 88 25.48 -11.52 -29.41
N SER A 89 24.84 -11.63 -30.57
CA SER A 89 24.42 -10.47 -31.36
C SER A 89 23.16 -9.80 -30.83
N LEU A 90 22.30 -10.56 -30.13
CA LEU A 90 21.08 -10.03 -29.51
C LEU A 90 21.43 -9.26 -28.22
N LYS A 91 21.10 -7.97 -28.21
CA LYS A 91 21.10 -7.13 -27.00
C LYS A 91 19.64 -6.88 -26.63
N PRO A 92 19.14 -7.43 -25.52
CA PRO A 92 17.75 -7.26 -25.14
C PRO A 92 17.49 -5.80 -24.76
N VAL A 93 16.31 -5.29 -25.11
CA VAL A 93 15.78 -4.02 -24.61
C VAL A 93 14.66 -4.27 -23.60
N ALA A 94 14.36 -3.28 -22.76
CA ALA A 94 13.33 -3.39 -21.75
C ALA A 94 11.99 -3.83 -22.37
N GLY A 95 11.39 -4.89 -21.84
CA GLY A 95 10.17 -5.51 -22.36
C GLY A 95 10.39 -6.73 -23.25
N ASP A 96 11.63 -7.02 -23.68
CA ASP A 96 11.90 -8.21 -24.49
C ASP A 96 11.76 -9.50 -23.68
N ALA A 97 11.00 -10.46 -24.20
CA ALA A 97 11.01 -11.83 -23.70
C ALA A 97 12.29 -12.54 -24.16
N VAL A 98 13.20 -12.81 -23.23
CA VAL A 98 14.50 -13.42 -23.52
C VAL A 98 14.90 -14.47 -22.50
N ARG A 99 15.79 -15.38 -22.95
CA ARG A 99 16.53 -16.29 -22.09
C ARG A 99 18.02 -15.96 -22.15
N LEU A 100 18.63 -15.85 -20.98
CA LEU A 100 20.06 -15.67 -20.81
C LEU A 100 20.71 -17.06 -20.76
N ILE A 101 21.52 -17.37 -21.76
CA ILE A 101 22.20 -18.65 -21.88
C ILE A 101 23.66 -18.46 -21.50
N VAL A 102 24.15 -19.31 -20.60
CA VAL A 102 25.52 -19.28 -20.12
C VAL A 102 26.23 -20.60 -20.40
N TRP A 103 27.52 -20.52 -20.69
CA TRP A 103 28.42 -21.65 -20.60
C TRP A 103 29.23 -21.55 -19.32
N ARG A 104 29.08 -22.57 -18.48
CA ARG A 104 29.74 -22.68 -17.18
C ARG A 104 30.92 -23.64 -17.24
N THR A 105 31.94 -23.36 -16.45
CA THR A 105 33.05 -24.28 -16.20
C THR A 105 32.59 -25.41 -15.29
N VAL A 106 33.45 -26.42 -15.08
CA VAL A 106 33.18 -27.52 -14.14
C VAL A 106 32.93 -27.00 -12.71
N PHE A 107 33.49 -25.84 -12.37
CA PHE A 107 33.30 -25.17 -11.07
C PHE A 107 32.11 -24.21 -11.04
N GLY A 108 31.23 -24.24 -12.05
CA GLY A 108 29.97 -23.48 -12.05
C GLY A 108 30.09 -22.00 -12.45
N ARG A 109 31.29 -21.45 -12.62
CA ARG A 109 31.49 -20.05 -13.06
C ARG A 109 31.07 -19.88 -14.53
N ALA A 110 30.23 -18.89 -14.81
CA ALA A 110 29.85 -18.52 -16.17
C ALA A 110 31.03 -17.82 -16.88
N ARG A 111 31.45 -18.33 -18.04
CA ARG A 111 32.57 -17.75 -18.82
C ARG A 111 32.13 -17.12 -20.11
N ILE A 112 31.07 -17.64 -20.71
CA ILE A 112 30.52 -17.16 -21.97
C ILE A 112 29.01 -17.02 -21.77
N TYR A 113 28.41 -15.96 -22.32
CA TYR A 113 26.98 -15.78 -22.29
C TYR A 113 26.46 -15.13 -23.57
N TYR A 114 25.16 -15.30 -23.80
CA TYR A 114 24.42 -14.61 -24.85
C TYR A 114 22.92 -14.68 -24.57
N PHE A 115 22.17 -13.77 -25.18
CA PHE A 115 20.71 -13.77 -25.15
C PHE A 115 20.12 -14.49 -26.36
N GLN A 116 18.98 -15.15 -26.15
CA GLN A 116 18.09 -15.61 -27.20
C GLN A 116 16.68 -15.13 -26.93
N LYS A 117 15.90 -14.89 -28.00
CA LYS A 117 14.46 -14.66 -27.88
C LYS A 117 13.80 -15.86 -27.19
N SER A 118 12.84 -15.56 -26.34
CA SER A 118 11.98 -16.51 -25.65
C SER A 118 10.54 -16.30 -26.09
N ASP A 119 9.75 -17.37 -26.01
CA ASP A 119 8.29 -17.39 -26.17
C ASP A 119 7.57 -17.19 -24.83
N PHE A 120 8.30 -16.83 -23.77
CA PHE A 120 7.73 -16.58 -22.46
C PHE A 120 6.78 -15.37 -22.50
N VAL A 121 5.51 -15.63 -22.20
CA VAL A 121 4.46 -14.62 -22.09
C VAL A 121 4.20 -14.34 -20.62
N TRP A 122 4.37 -13.08 -20.22
CA TRP A 122 4.08 -12.59 -18.89
C TRP A 122 3.47 -11.19 -18.98
N THR A 123 2.33 -10.99 -18.33
CA THR A 123 1.65 -9.68 -18.29
C THR A 123 1.93 -8.97 -16.97
N ASN A 124 1.49 -9.54 -15.85
CA ASN A 124 1.79 -9.10 -14.49
C ASN A 124 1.34 -10.19 -13.49
N TRP A 125 1.62 -9.97 -12.22
CA TRP A 125 1.30 -10.92 -11.15
C TRP A 125 -0.18 -10.98 -10.79
N HIS A 126 -0.93 -9.87 -10.90
CA HIS A 126 -2.38 -9.84 -10.67
C HIS A 126 -3.14 -10.71 -11.65
N ASP A 127 -2.76 -10.69 -12.93
CA ASP A 127 -3.40 -11.50 -13.96
C ASP A 127 -3.18 -13.00 -13.74
N GLU A 128 -2.02 -13.40 -13.18
CA GLU A 128 -1.77 -14.81 -12.82
C GLU A 128 -2.54 -15.22 -11.55
N GLU A 129 -2.74 -14.31 -10.59
CA GLU A 129 -3.65 -14.52 -9.45
C GLU A 129 -5.09 -14.72 -9.94
N ASP A 130 -5.59 -13.80 -10.78
CA ASP A 130 -6.92 -13.86 -11.37
C ASP A 130 -7.11 -15.14 -12.19
N ARG A 131 -6.08 -15.57 -12.93
CA ARG A 131 -6.12 -16.84 -13.68
C ARG A 131 -6.31 -18.04 -12.77
N GLN A 132 -5.59 -18.11 -11.64
CA GLN A 132 -5.72 -19.21 -10.69
C GLN A 132 -7.07 -19.19 -9.96
N GLU A 133 -7.58 -18.01 -9.63
CA GLU A 133 -8.90 -17.87 -9.03
C GLU A 133 -10.01 -18.22 -10.02
N ALA A 134 -9.88 -17.83 -11.30
CA ALA A 134 -10.77 -18.22 -12.38
C ALA A 134 -10.81 -19.75 -12.55
N GLU A 135 -9.64 -20.41 -12.60
CA GLU A 135 -9.54 -21.87 -12.70
C GLU A 135 -10.18 -22.58 -11.49
N LYS A 136 -9.90 -22.09 -10.26
CA LYS A 136 -10.50 -22.64 -9.03
C LYS A 136 -12.01 -22.44 -8.98
N GLY A 137 -12.51 -21.32 -9.50
CA GLY A 137 -13.93 -21.01 -9.59
C GLY A 137 -14.65 -21.72 -10.74
N GLY A 138 -13.93 -22.43 -11.61
CA GLY A 138 -14.50 -23.14 -12.76
C GLY A 138 -14.92 -22.22 -13.91
N PHE A 139 -14.36 -21.01 -13.99
CA PHE A 139 -14.64 -20.07 -15.08
C PHE A 139 -13.93 -20.51 -16.37
N SER A 140 -14.56 -20.25 -17.52
CA SER A 140 -14.00 -20.63 -18.83
C SER A 140 -12.89 -19.70 -19.30
N SER A 141 -12.79 -18.50 -18.73
CA SER A 141 -11.74 -17.50 -19.00
C SER A 141 -11.52 -16.56 -17.82
N VAL A 142 -10.37 -15.88 -17.80
CA VAL A 142 -10.03 -14.85 -16.80
C VAL A 142 -10.96 -13.64 -16.92
N GLU A 143 -11.34 -13.28 -18.14
CA GLU A 143 -12.26 -12.18 -18.42
C GLU A 143 -13.66 -12.47 -17.86
N GLU A 144 -14.17 -13.68 -18.05
CA GLU A 144 -15.45 -14.11 -17.47
C GLU A 144 -15.42 -14.01 -15.94
N TYR A 145 -14.33 -14.49 -15.34
CA TYR A 145 -14.08 -14.38 -13.91
C TYR A 145 -14.03 -12.92 -13.43
N LYS A 146 -13.28 -12.05 -14.11
CA LYS A 146 -13.19 -10.61 -13.79
C LYS A 146 -14.55 -9.94 -13.86
N ILE A 147 -15.37 -10.26 -14.87
CA ILE A 147 -16.74 -9.74 -15.01
C ILE A 147 -17.61 -10.24 -13.86
N ALA A 148 -17.55 -11.53 -13.53
CA ALA A 148 -18.34 -12.12 -12.45
C ALA A 148 -17.96 -11.53 -11.08
N ARG A 149 -16.66 -11.44 -10.77
CA ARG A 149 -16.18 -10.88 -9.50
C ARG A 149 -16.43 -9.38 -9.40
N LYS A 150 -16.32 -8.64 -10.49
CA LYS A 150 -16.72 -7.23 -10.55
C LYS A 150 -18.22 -7.06 -10.28
N LYS A 151 -19.07 -7.91 -10.86
CA LYS A 151 -20.52 -7.89 -10.61
C LYS A 151 -20.86 -8.25 -9.16
N GLU A 152 -20.20 -9.27 -8.61
CA GLU A 152 -20.34 -9.65 -7.20
C GLU A 152 -19.90 -8.50 -6.28
N TRP A 153 -18.76 -7.87 -6.56
CA TRP A 153 -18.27 -6.72 -5.82
C TRP A 153 -19.26 -5.55 -5.89
N HIS A 154 -19.77 -5.19 -7.06
CA HIS A 154 -20.77 -4.13 -7.21
C HIS A 154 -22.06 -4.44 -6.44
N GLU A 155 -22.59 -5.67 -6.54
CA GLU A 155 -23.81 -6.04 -5.81
C GLU A 155 -23.56 -6.04 -4.30
N LYS A 156 -22.39 -6.51 -3.85
CA LYS A 156 -21.98 -6.47 -2.45
C LYS A 156 -21.86 -5.03 -1.96
N SER A 157 -21.14 -4.16 -2.66
CA SER A 157 -20.99 -2.75 -2.32
C SER A 157 -22.33 -2.01 -2.32
N ARG A 158 -23.26 -2.33 -3.23
CA ARG A 158 -24.63 -1.79 -3.20
C ARG A 158 -25.42 -2.30 -2.00
N THR A 159 -25.34 -3.60 -1.71
CA THR A 159 -26.02 -4.21 -0.56
C THR A 159 -25.50 -3.63 0.75
N GLU A 160 -24.19 -3.47 0.87
CA GLU A 160 -23.53 -2.79 1.99
C GLU A 160 -23.99 -1.33 2.05
N ALA A 161 -24.01 -0.58 0.94
CA ALA A 161 -24.47 0.80 0.96
C ALA A 161 -25.95 0.96 1.32
N MET A 162 -26.81 0.04 0.87
CA MET A 162 -28.24 0.01 1.24
C MET A 162 -28.41 -0.36 2.72
N SER A 163 -27.62 -1.32 3.23
CA SER A 163 -27.71 -1.80 4.60
C SER A 163 -27.08 -0.84 5.62
N GLU A 164 -25.97 -0.20 5.26
CA GLU A 164 -25.19 0.67 6.15
C GLU A 164 -25.68 2.12 6.11
N TYR A 165 -26.11 2.60 4.95
CA TYR A 165 -26.53 3.99 4.75
C TYR A 165 -28.03 4.15 4.45
N GLY A 166 -28.82 3.07 4.49
CA GLY A 166 -30.26 3.11 4.27
C GLY A 166 -30.68 3.55 2.85
N LEU A 167 -29.76 3.50 1.89
CA LEU A 167 -30.01 3.93 0.52
C LEU A 167 -31.01 3.02 -0.18
N THR A 168 -31.80 3.59 -1.09
CA THR A 168 -32.55 2.78 -2.06
C THR A 168 -31.58 2.13 -3.06
N ARG A 169 -32.04 1.09 -3.75
CA ARG A 169 -31.23 0.39 -4.76
C ARG A 169 -30.71 1.35 -5.84
N ASP A 170 -31.57 2.26 -6.33
CA ASP A 170 -31.22 3.24 -7.37
C ASP A 170 -30.17 4.26 -6.88
N GLU A 171 -30.20 4.62 -5.60
CA GLU A 171 -29.22 5.52 -4.98
C GLU A 171 -27.87 4.83 -4.74
N ALA A 172 -27.90 3.57 -4.29
CA ALA A 172 -26.70 2.74 -4.17
C ALA A 172 -26.06 2.46 -5.55
N GLU A 173 -26.86 2.25 -6.59
CA GLU A 173 -26.39 2.13 -7.98
C GLU A 173 -25.79 3.45 -8.51
N THR A 174 -26.37 4.59 -8.14
CA THR A 174 -25.81 5.91 -8.49
C THR A 174 -24.50 6.19 -7.76
N LEU A 175 -24.38 5.78 -6.50
CA LEU A 175 -23.16 5.87 -5.68
C LEU A 175 -22.04 5.01 -6.28
N ASP A 176 -22.37 3.78 -6.68
CA ASP A 176 -21.46 2.82 -7.29
C ASP A 176 -20.97 3.27 -8.69
N PHE A 177 -21.80 3.98 -9.47
CA PHE A 177 -21.47 4.41 -10.83
C PHE A 177 -20.76 5.78 -10.90
N PHE A 178 -21.15 6.76 -10.09
CA PHE A 178 -20.62 8.13 -10.15
C PHE A 178 -19.70 8.50 -8.98
N GLY A 179 -19.58 7.63 -7.98
CA GLY A 179 -18.95 7.96 -6.71
C GLY A 179 -19.79 8.91 -5.87
N SER A 180 -19.37 9.07 -4.60
CA SER A 180 -20.13 9.74 -3.55
C SER A 180 -20.47 11.20 -3.87
N MET A 181 -19.60 11.90 -4.59
CA MET A 181 -19.73 13.32 -4.95
C MET A 181 -20.98 13.67 -5.77
N ALA A 182 -21.43 12.82 -6.70
CA ALA A 182 -22.57 13.11 -7.57
C ALA A 182 -23.93 12.86 -6.89
N VAL A 183 -23.97 11.96 -5.91
CA VAL A 183 -25.11 11.71 -5.03
C VAL A 183 -25.22 12.84 -4.00
N PHE A 184 -24.09 13.26 -3.41
CA PHE A 184 -24.03 14.39 -2.48
C PHE A 184 -24.41 15.72 -3.11
N ALA A 185 -23.97 16.00 -4.34
CA ALA A 185 -24.34 17.23 -5.04
C ALA A 185 -25.84 17.30 -5.37
N ARG A 186 -26.48 16.16 -5.70
CA ARG A 186 -27.92 16.08 -5.93
C ARG A 186 -28.72 16.25 -4.64
N GLU A 187 -28.28 15.64 -3.55
CA GLU A 187 -28.95 15.72 -2.26
C GLU A 187 -28.77 17.09 -1.58
N ALA A 188 -27.58 17.70 -1.68
CA ALA A 188 -27.34 19.08 -1.22
C ALA A 188 -28.19 20.10 -1.99
N LYS A 189 -28.37 19.90 -3.30
CA LYS A 189 -29.26 20.72 -4.14
C LYS A 189 -30.73 20.53 -3.80
N ARG A 190 -31.16 19.30 -3.45
CA ARG A 190 -32.53 19.01 -2.98
C ARG A 190 -32.83 19.65 -1.62
N ARG A 191 -31.82 19.78 -0.76
CA ARG A 191 -31.91 20.38 0.60
C ARG A 191 -31.59 21.89 0.65
N GLY A 192 -31.30 22.53 -0.48
CA GLY A 192 -31.11 23.99 -0.57
C GLY A 192 -29.77 24.53 -0.06
N ILE A 193 -28.72 23.70 0.01
CA ILE A 193 -27.40 24.07 0.54
C ILE A 193 -26.43 24.27 -0.64
N ILE A 194 -25.79 25.46 -0.72
CA ILE A 194 -24.87 25.83 -1.80
C ILE A 194 -23.48 25.23 -1.51
N TYR A 195 -23.10 24.20 -2.26
CA TYR A 195 -21.86 23.42 -2.08
C TYR A 195 -20.63 24.04 -2.79
N LEU A 196 -20.82 25.02 -3.66
CA LEU A 196 -19.81 25.44 -4.65
C LEU A 196 -18.64 26.27 -4.11
N GLU A 197 -18.76 26.90 -2.93
CA GLU A 197 -17.69 27.78 -2.40
C GLU A 197 -16.58 27.03 -1.64
N VAL A 198 -16.79 25.76 -1.27
CA VAL A 198 -15.79 24.96 -0.51
C VAL A 198 -14.79 24.22 -1.43
N ASP A 199 -15.18 23.93 -2.67
CA ASP A 199 -14.38 23.15 -3.63
C ASP A 199 -13.27 23.99 -4.30
N GLU A 200 -13.48 25.29 -4.50
CA GLU A 200 -12.46 26.17 -5.10
C GLU A 200 -11.29 26.45 -4.14
N GLU A 201 -11.56 26.71 -2.87
CA GLU A 201 -10.51 26.99 -1.87
C GLU A 201 -9.69 25.73 -1.51
N TYR A 202 -10.31 24.55 -1.57
CA TYR A 202 -9.66 23.26 -1.31
C TYR A 202 -8.77 22.82 -2.49
N ARG A 203 -9.21 23.05 -3.74
CA ARG A 203 -8.40 22.77 -4.93
C ARG A 203 -7.16 23.67 -5.03
N ASP A 204 -7.24 24.93 -4.60
CA ASP A 204 -6.08 25.84 -4.63
C ASP A 204 -4.99 25.44 -3.61
N ARG A 205 -5.37 24.91 -2.43
CA ARG A 205 -4.43 24.42 -1.42
C ARG A 205 -3.78 23.09 -1.77
N ILE A 206 -4.47 22.22 -2.50
CA ILE A 206 -3.89 20.97 -3.05
C ILE A 206 -2.96 21.27 -4.24
N ARG A 207 -3.25 22.33 -5.03
CA ARG A 207 -2.44 22.70 -6.20
C ARG A 207 -1.15 23.45 -5.86
N ASN A 208 -1.07 24.10 -4.70
CA ASN A 208 0.14 24.80 -4.24
C ASN A 208 0.52 24.34 -2.82
N PRO A 209 0.94 23.07 -2.64
CA PRO A 209 1.42 22.62 -1.35
C PRO A 209 2.75 23.32 -1.00
N ASP A 210 2.99 23.53 0.28
CA ASP A 210 4.27 24.04 0.79
C ASP A 210 5.42 23.11 0.34
N PRO A 211 6.39 23.59 -0.46
CA PRO A 211 7.45 22.76 -1.03
C PRO A 211 8.24 21.97 0.03
N ASP A 212 8.42 22.54 1.21
CA ASP A 212 9.19 21.89 2.28
C ASP A 212 8.37 20.77 2.94
N SER A 213 7.05 20.93 3.06
CA SER A 213 6.15 19.90 3.59
C SER A 213 6.01 18.70 2.63
N VAL A 214 6.00 18.94 1.32
CA VAL A 214 5.99 17.87 0.31
C VAL A 214 7.28 17.07 0.34
N LYS A 215 8.43 17.73 0.46
CA LYS A 215 9.74 17.08 0.51
C LYS A 215 9.87 16.12 1.70
N PHE A 216 9.37 16.48 2.88
CA PHE A 216 9.36 15.59 4.03
C PHE A 216 8.33 14.45 3.88
N CYS A 217 7.12 14.74 3.41
CA CYS A 217 6.09 13.72 3.18
C CYS A 217 6.57 12.64 2.19
N GLU A 218 7.11 13.04 1.04
CA GLU A 218 7.59 12.10 0.02
C GLU A 218 8.73 11.24 0.55
N ASN A 219 9.70 11.82 1.25
CA ASN A 219 10.84 11.05 1.74
C ASN A 219 10.51 10.17 2.95
N ILE A 220 9.62 10.58 3.86
CA ILE A 220 9.24 9.76 5.04
C ILE A 220 8.27 8.63 4.66
N LEU A 221 7.39 8.86 3.68
CA LEU A 221 6.48 7.82 3.20
C LEU A 221 7.19 6.75 2.36
N VAL A 222 8.28 7.12 1.69
CA VAL A 222 9.02 6.22 0.79
C VAL A 222 10.28 5.64 1.47
N HIS A 223 10.95 6.40 2.34
CA HIS A 223 12.21 6.06 3.01
C HIS A 223 12.22 6.48 4.50
N PRO A 224 11.30 5.99 5.34
CA PRO A 224 11.28 6.31 6.78
C PRO A 224 12.58 5.87 7.50
N GLU A 225 13.26 4.84 6.99
CA GLU A 225 14.53 4.32 7.48
C GLU A 225 15.67 5.35 7.44
N ASP A 226 15.78 6.19 6.40
CA ASP A 226 16.89 7.15 6.27
C ASP A 226 16.89 8.20 7.39
N TYR A 227 15.70 8.64 7.79
CA TYR A 227 15.52 9.56 8.91
C TYR A 227 15.63 8.86 10.27
N THR A 228 15.25 7.59 10.31
CA THR A 228 15.34 6.76 11.51
C THR A 228 16.80 6.40 11.82
N GLU A 229 17.61 6.09 10.81
CA GLU A 229 19.05 5.83 10.93
C GLU A 229 19.78 7.10 11.39
N GLN A 230 19.50 8.25 10.78
CA GLN A 230 20.05 9.54 11.23
C GLN A 230 19.65 9.86 12.68
N PHE A 231 18.42 9.53 13.07
CA PHE A 231 17.97 9.67 14.46
C PHE A 231 18.70 8.70 15.40
N ILE A 232 18.92 7.44 15.02
CA ILE A 232 19.64 6.45 15.84
C ILE A 232 21.11 6.87 16.02
N GLU A 233 21.75 7.40 14.98
CA GLU A 233 23.14 7.84 15.03
C GLU A 233 23.32 9.12 15.85
N SER A 234 22.42 10.09 15.70
CA SER A 234 22.54 11.39 16.35
C SER A 234 21.84 11.50 17.71
N GLY A 235 20.88 10.61 17.98
CA GLY A 235 19.97 10.69 19.12
C GLY A 235 19.01 11.88 19.07
N LEU A 236 18.95 12.60 17.94
CA LEU A 236 18.23 13.85 17.78
C LEU A 236 17.38 13.82 16.52
N VAL A 237 16.24 14.52 16.55
CA VAL A 237 15.41 14.78 15.37
C VAL A 237 15.64 16.22 14.96
N GLU A 238 15.98 16.45 13.69
CA GLU A 238 16.14 17.80 13.15
C GLU A 238 14.87 18.63 13.38
N GLN A 239 15.04 19.92 13.73
CA GLN A 239 13.91 20.78 14.10
C GLN A 239 12.84 20.88 12.99
N GLY A 240 13.24 21.00 11.72
CA GLY A 240 12.29 21.05 10.59
C GLY A 240 11.53 19.74 10.39
N LEU A 241 12.20 18.59 10.58
CA LEU A 241 11.56 17.28 10.57
C LEU A 241 10.58 17.14 11.75
N LYS A 242 10.98 17.55 12.95
CA LYS A 242 10.14 17.51 14.15
C LYS A 242 8.88 18.35 13.99
N GLU A 243 8.99 19.55 13.42
CA GLU A 243 7.86 20.42 13.11
C GLU A 243 6.90 19.75 12.12
N HIS A 244 7.42 19.13 11.05
CA HIS A 244 6.62 18.38 10.10
C HIS A 244 5.88 17.18 10.73
N LEU A 245 6.58 16.36 11.53
CA LEU A 245 5.98 15.23 12.23
C LEU A 245 4.90 15.67 13.23
N ASN A 246 4.96 16.91 13.73
CA ASN A 246 3.92 17.50 14.58
C ASN A 246 2.77 18.16 13.81
N GLU A 247 2.80 18.11 12.47
CA GLU A 247 1.77 18.65 11.56
C GLU A 247 1.25 17.60 10.56
N CYS A 248 1.82 16.39 10.56
CA CYS A 248 1.49 15.30 9.66
C CYS A 248 1.41 13.98 10.44
N ASP A 249 0.20 13.53 10.73
CA ASP A 249 -0.07 12.31 11.50
C ASP A 249 0.42 11.04 10.82
N ILE A 250 0.35 11.02 9.48
CA ILE A 250 0.81 9.88 8.68
C ILE A 250 2.34 9.75 8.80
N CYS A 251 3.07 10.84 8.56
CA CYS A 251 4.54 10.83 8.67
C CYS A 251 5.01 10.61 10.11
N ASN A 252 4.31 11.18 11.09
CA ASN A 252 4.51 10.91 12.52
C ASN A 252 4.46 9.40 12.81
N ASN A 253 3.39 8.74 12.38
CA ASN A 253 3.22 7.30 12.60
C ASN A 253 4.27 6.46 11.87
N CYS A 254 4.55 6.77 10.61
CA CYS A 254 5.56 6.04 9.83
C CYS A 254 6.95 6.15 10.46
N PHE A 255 7.37 7.36 10.82
CA PHE A 255 8.66 7.60 11.47
C PHE A 255 8.76 6.91 12.84
N VAL A 256 7.77 7.11 13.71
CA VAL A 256 7.79 6.55 15.07
C VAL A 256 7.78 5.02 15.04
N LYS A 257 6.98 4.42 14.15
CA LYS A 257 6.91 2.96 14.03
C LYS A 257 8.25 2.38 13.57
N SER A 258 8.86 2.96 12.53
CA SER A 258 10.19 2.58 12.04
C SER A 258 11.25 2.70 13.15
N ALA A 259 11.25 3.82 13.87
CA ALA A 259 12.18 4.07 14.96
C ALA A 259 11.96 3.14 16.16
N ALA A 260 10.72 2.85 16.54
CA ALA A 260 10.38 1.93 17.62
C ALA A 260 10.76 0.48 17.28
N GLU A 261 10.53 0.04 16.04
CA GLU A 261 10.96 -1.29 15.57
C GLU A 261 12.49 -1.43 15.63
N THR A 262 13.22 -0.37 15.28
CA THR A 262 14.68 -0.39 15.23
C THR A 262 15.33 -0.27 16.62
N THR A 263 14.81 0.60 17.49
CA THR A 263 15.32 0.80 18.85
C THR A 263 14.72 -0.17 19.87
N LYS A 264 13.70 -0.95 19.47
CA LYS A 264 12.90 -1.83 20.33
C LYS A 264 12.25 -1.09 21.51
N GLN A 265 11.95 0.18 21.34
CA GLN A 265 11.27 1.01 22.33
C GLN A 265 9.76 1.00 22.11
N ASN A 266 9.01 1.35 23.15
CA ASN A 266 7.57 1.58 23.02
C ASN A 266 7.33 2.87 22.22
N GLU A 267 6.41 2.83 21.25
CA GLU A 267 6.14 3.99 20.37
C GLU A 267 5.65 5.24 21.12
N GLU A 268 4.89 5.07 22.19
CA GLU A 268 4.32 6.18 22.97
C GLU A 268 5.40 6.84 23.84
N GLU A 269 6.29 6.02 24.43
CA GLU A 269 7.47 6.49 25.13
C GLU A 269 8.44 7.22 24.19
N LEU A 270 8.62 6.69 22.97
CA LEU A 270 9.44 7.31 21.94
C LEU A 270 8.88 8.66 21.51
N ARG A 271 7.57 8.76 21.22
CA ARG A 271 6.92 10.05 20.90
C ARG A 271 7.16 11.08 22.00
N LYS A 272 6.98 10.69 23.26
CA LYS A 272 7.17 11.58 24.41
C LYS A 272 8.63 12.05 24.54
N ASN A 273 9.59 11.14 24.40
CA ASN A 273 11.02 11.46 24.47
C ASN A 273 11.46 12.41 23.36
N LEU A 274 10.84 12.31 22.18
CA LEU A 274 11.13 13.17 21.03
C LEU A 274 10.35 14.49 21.05
N GLY A 275 9.41 14.65 21.98
CA GLY A 275 8.48 15.79 22.01
C GLY A 275 7.61 15.85 20.75
N LEU A 276 7.20 14.67 20.27
CA LEU A 276 6.24 14.51 19.19
C LEU A 276 4.83 14.45 19.77
N LEU A 277 3.90 15.11 19.09
CA LEU A 277 2.48 15.04 19.35
C LEU A 277 1.97 13.63 19.04
N SER A 278 0.87 13.25 19.69
CA SER A 278 0.13 12.05 19.27
C SER A 278 -0.36 12.23 17.82
N PRO A 279 -0.66 11.15 17.09
CA PRO A 279 -1.15 11.26 15.71
C PRO A 279 -2.38 12.16 15.58
N ARG A 280 -3.32 12.07 16.54
CA ARG A 280 -4.50 12.93 16.58
C ARG A 280 -4.13 14.40 16.75
N GLU A 281 -3.24 14.71 17.68
CA GLU A 281 -2.79 16.09 17.92
C GLU A 281 -1.99 16.65 16.73
N ALA A 282 -1.14 15.83 16.10
CA ALA A 282 -0.40 16.22 14.91
C ALA A 282 -1.33 16.53 13.73
N TRP A 283 -2.35 15.69 13.51
CA TRP A 283 -3.39 15.91 12.50
C TRP A 283 -4.17 17.20 12.76
N LEU A 284 -4.60 17.43 14.01
CA LEU A 284 -5.30 18.64 14.42
C LEU A 284 -4.45 19.89 14.19
N ASN A 285 -3.18 19.83 14.57
CA ASN A 285 -2.26 20.95 14.48
C ASN A 285 -1.94 21.31 13.02
N GLY A 286 -1.62 20.31 12.19
CA GLY A 286 -1.39 20.53 10.76
C GLY A 286 -2.63 21.03 10.02
N GLY A 287 -3.79 20.46 10.34
CA GLY A 287 -5.07 20.91 9.81
C GLY A 287 -5.39 22.36 10.19
N ALA A 288 -5.18 22.71 11.46
CA ALA A 288 -5.38 24.07 11.97
C ALA A 288 -4.48 25.10 11.29
N LYS A 289 -3.18 24.80 11.19
CA LYS A 289 -2.19 25.65 10.50
C LYS A 289 -2.57 25.87 9.04
N ARG A 290 -2.89 24.81 8.29
CA ARG A 290 -3.34 24.90 6.89
C ARG A 290 -4.61 25.73 6.69
N ASN A 291 -5.44 25.86 7.73
CA ASN A 291 -6.69 26.59 7.70
C ASN A 291 -6.64 27.95 8.41
N GLY A 292 -5.48 28.36 8.93
CA GLY A 292 -5.34 29.62 9.66
C GLY A 292 -6.26 29.72 10.89
N VAL A 293 -6.53 28.60 11.56
CA VAL A 293 -7.38 28.52 12.75
C VAL A 293 -6.63 27.85 13.91
N THR A 294 -7.21 27.85 15.11
CA THR A 294 -6.64 27.09 16.25
C THR A 294 -6.97 25.59 16.13
N PRO A 295 -6.20 24.69 16.75
CA PRO A 295 -6.52 23.25 16.80
C PRO A 295 -7.92 22.94 17.29
N GLU A 296 -8.42 23.65 18.32
CA GLU A 296 -9.77 23.44 18.86
C GLU A 296 -10.85 23.92 17.88
N LYS A 297 -10.59 25.03 17.18
CA LYS A 297 -11.50 25.52 16.14
C LYS A 297 -11.47 24.60 14.92
N TYR A 298 -10.32 24.06 14.55
CA TYR A 298 -10.20 23.07 13.49
C TYR A 298 -10.88 21.76 13.86
N GLU A 299 -10.68 21.28 15.09
CA GLU A 299 -11.37 20.12 15.63
C GLU A 299 -12.88 20.33 15.62
N LYS A 300 -13.35 21.51 16.05
CA LYS A 300 -14.76 21.86 15.95
C LYS A 300 -15.24 21.90 14.50
N MET A 301 -14.51 22.53 13.58
CA MET A 301 -14.88 22.58 12.16
C MET A 301 -14.89 21.19 11.51
N TYR A 302 -13.94 20.33 11.88
CA TYR A 302 -13.89 18.94 11.44
C TYR A 302 -15.03 18.15 12.06
N ASN A 303 -15.28 18.28 13.35
CA ASN A 303 -16.40 17.62 14.01
C ASN A 303 -17.73 18.11 13.46
N ASP A 304 -17.89 19.40 13.18
CA ASP A 304 -19.07 19.96 12.53
C ASP A 304 -19.19 19.44 11.09
N ARG A 305 -18.08 19.31 10.34
CA ARG A 305 -18.04 18.64 9.02
C ARG A 305 -18.32 17.15 9.10
N VAL A 306 -17.86 16.46 10.13
CA VAL A 306 -18.05 15.03 10.38
C VAL A 306 -19.47 14.77 10.88
N ILE A 307 -20.07 15.67 11.64
CA ILE A 307 -21.49 15.72 11.98
C ILE A 307 -22.32 15.96 10.71
N LEU A 308 -21.80 16.73 9.74
CA LEU A 308 -22.40 16.90 8.42
C LEU A 308 -22.15 15.71 7.45
N TRP A 309 -21.07 14.92 7.63
CA TRP A 309 -20.73 13.72 6.84
C TRP A 309 -21.33 12.43 7.42
N HIS A 310 -21.58 12.40 8.72
CA HIS A 310 -22.25 11.38 9.49
C HIS A 310 -23.34 12.08 10.28
N GLY A 311 -24.43 12.43 9.59
CA GLY A 311 -25.63 12.95 10.23
C GLY A 311 -26.07 11.99 11.32
N GLY A 312 -25.75 12.34 12.58
CA GLY A 312 -25.88 11.44 13.73
C GLY A 312 -27.30 10.97 14.03
N GLU A 313 -28.28 11.41 13.25
CA GLU A 313 -29.69 11.00 13.33
C GLU A 313 -29.95 9.63 12.66
N ASP A 314 -29.08 9.19 11.74
CA ASP A 314 -29.33 8.00 10.90
C ASP A 314 -28.47 6.77 11.27
N CYS A 315 -27.42 6.92 12.09
CA CYS A 315 -26.55 5.78 12.43
C CYS A 315 -27.19 4.76 13.38
N PHE A 316 -28.14 5.23 14.20
CA PHE A 316 -28.94 4.39 15.07
C PHE A 316 -30.38 4.38 14.58
N THR A 317 -30.90 3.18 14.35
CA THR A 317 -32.31 3.01 14.02
C THR A 317 -33.19 3.54 15.15
N ALA A 318 -34.41 3.98 14.82
CA ALA A 318 -35.43 4.35 15.80
C ALA A 318 -35.58 3.29 16.91
N LYS A 319 -35.50 2.00 16.55
CA LYS A 319 -35.53 0.87 17.48
C LYS A 319 -34.34 0.85 18.43
N GLU A 320 -33.12 1.08 17.96
CA GLU A 320 -31.90 1.11 18.79
C GLU A 320 -31.92 2.32 19.74
N ARG A 321 -32.40 3.48 19.28
CA ARG A 321 -32.60 4.69 20.10
C ARG A 321 -33.59 4.45 21.22
N ILE A 322 -34.76 3.87 20.91
CA ILE A 322 -35.77 3.46 21.89
C ILE A 322 -35.21 2.42 22.87
N THR A 323 -34.53 1.39 22.36
CA THR A 323 -33.96 0.31 23.18
C THR A 323 -32.94 0.85 24.18
N TYR A 324 -32.04 1.73 23.74
CA TYR A 324 -31.06 2.34 24.64
C TYR A 324 -31.72 3.33 25.62
N ALA A 325 -32.65 4.16 25.18
CA ALA A 325 -33.37 5.08 26.06
C ALA A 325 -34.12 4.34 27.18
N MET A 326 -34.71 3.18 26.87
CA MET A 326 -35.44 2.36 27.85
C MET A 326 -34.54 1.49 28.73
N MET A 327 -33.49 0.88 28.17
CA MET A 327 -32.77 -0.24 28.80
C MET A 327 -31.25 -0.02 28.94
N GLU A 328 -30.71 1.11 28.47
CA GLU A 328 -29.26 1.37 28.32
C GLU A 328 -28.50 0.26 27.56
N ASN A 329 -29.21 -0.51 26.74
CA ASN A 329 -28.67 -1.71 26.13
C ASN A 329 -28.58 -1.56 24.61
N LEU A 330 -27.38 -1.81 24.07
CA LEU A 330 -27.07 -1.92 22.65
C LEU A 330 -26.04 -3.04 22.47
N SER A 331 -25.87 -3.53 21.24
CA SER A 331 -24.79 -4.48 20.96
C SER A 331 -23.42 -3.82 21.14
N ASP A 332 -22.38 -4.61 21.42
CA ASP A 332 -21.03 -4.10 21.71
C ASP A 332 -20.47 -3.22 20.58
N GLY A 333 -20.69 -3.61 19.31
CA GLY A 333 -20.28 -2.81 18.16
C GLY A 333 -21.01 -1.47 18.05
N ARG A 334 -22.25 -1.41 18.52
CA ARG A 334 -23.05 -0.19 18.59
C ARG A 334 -22.65 0.70 19.77
N LEU A 335 -22.30 0.12 20.91
CA LEU A 335 -21.74 0.86 22.04
C LEU A 335 -20.41 1.52 21.66
N ALA A 336 -19.52 0.77 21.01
CA ALA A 336 -18.26 1.30 20.48
C ALA A 336 -18.50 2.42 19.44
N HIS A 337 -19.53 2.29 18.60
CA HIS A 337 -19.93 3.35 17.66
C HIS A 337 -20.44 4.61 18.37
N LYS A 338 -21.30 4.46 19.40
CA LYS A 338 -21.77 5.59 20.22
C LYS A 338 -20.59 6.34 20.86
N GLU A 339 -19.57 5.63 21.34
CA GLU A 339 -18.39 6.23 21.98
C GLU A 339 -17.47 6.95 20.99
N SER A 340 -17.44 6.51 19.73
CA SER A 340 -16.60 7.08 18.68
C SER A 340 -17.31 8.12 17.80
N CYS A 341 -18.66 8.12 17.77
CA CYS A 341 -19.47 9.07 17.01
C CYS A 341 -20.13 10.10 17.94
N VAL A 342 -19.59 11.33 17.96
CA VAL A 342 -20.07 12.42 18.82
C VAL A 342 -21.54 12.78 18.56
N GLY A 343 -21.99 12.73 17.29
CA GLY A 343 -23.40 12.97 16.95
C GLY A 343 -24.34 11.95 17.60
N CYS A 344 -24.00 10.67 17.50
CA CYS A 344 -24.75 9.60 18.13
C CYS A 344 -24.69 9.64 19.65
N ALA A 345 -23.55 9.99 20.24
CA ALA A 345 -23.40 10.15 21.68
C ALA A 345 -24.37 11.21 22.23
N ASN A 346 -24.44 12.36 21.55
CA ASN A 346 -25.30 13.48 21.94
C ASN A 346 -26.79 13.17 21.75
N MET A 347 -27.16 12.56 20.63
CA MET A 347 -28.54 12.15 20.34
C MET A 347 -29.02 11.10 21.34
N ILE A 348 -28.27 10.02 21.56
CA ILE A 348 -28.65 8.97 22.51
C ILE A 348 -28.80 9.52 23.93
N LYS A 349 -27.95 10.48 24.31
CA LYS A 349 -28.05 11.16 25.60
C LYS A 349 -29.35 11.98 25.69
N ALA A 350 -29.67 12.78 24.65
CA ALA A 350 -30.88 13.58 24.58
C ALA A 350 -32.15 12.71 24.59
N ASP A 351 -32.19 11.62 23.81
CA ASP A 351 -33.31 10.67 23.80
C ASP A 351 -33.52 10.07 25.20
N ARG A 352 -32.45 9.68 25.88
CA ARG A 352 -32.55 9.14 27.24
C ARG A 352 -33.11 10.16 28.23
N GLU A 353 -32.64 11.40 28.16
CA GLU A 353 -33.13 12.49 29.01
C GLU A 353 -34.62 12.79 28.73
N GLU A 354 -35.04 12.80 27.46
CA GLU A 354 -36.45 12.95 27.07
C GLU A 354 -37.32 11.79 27.58
N PHE A 355 -36.86 10.55 27.41
CA PHE A 355 -37.58 9.36 27.86
C PHE A 355 -37.72 9.34 29.40
N LEU A 356 -36.68 9.69 30.16
CA LEU A 356 -36.75 9.77 31.62
C LEU A 356 -37.71 10.88 32.10
N ALA A 357 -37.86 11.96 31.34
CA ALA A 357 -38.75 13.07 31.68
C ALA A 357 -40.22 12.83 31.29
N GLY A 358 -40.47 12.15 30.15
CA GLY A 358 -41.80 12.04 29.55
C GLY A 358 -42.33 10.62 29.35
N ASN A 359 -41.51 9.60 29.63
CA ASN A 359 -41.78 8.18 29.38
C ASN A 359 -42.11 7.85 27.91
N LYS A 360 -41.65 8.70 26.97
CA LYS A 360 -41.81 8.58 25.52
C LYS A 360 -40.75 9.41 24.79
N LEU A 361 -40.46 9.07 23.54
CA LEU A 361 -39.63 9.87 22.62
C LEU A 361 -40.55 10.49 21.57
N THR A 362 -40.57 11.82 21.44
CA THR A 362 -41.54 12.54 20.59
C THR A 362 -41.04 12.83 19.16
N GLY A 363 -39.82 12.42 18.81
CA GLY A 363 -39.22 12.60 17.48
C GLY A 363 -38.65 11.33 16.84
N VAL A 364 -38.97 10.14 17.38
CA VAL A 364 -38.43 8.85 16.92
C VAL A 364 -39.59 8.00 16.39
N ALA A 365 -39.89 8.13 15.09
CA ALA A 365 -40.98 7.43 14.41
C ALA A 365 -40.50 6.18 13.67
#